data_AF-A0A2T4HN87-F1
#
_entry.id   AF-A0A2T4HN87-F1
#
_cell.length_a   1.000
_cell.length_b   1.000
_cell.length_c   1.000
_cell.angle_alpha   90.00
_cell.angle_beta   90.00
_cell.angle_gamma   90.00
#
_symmetry.space_group_name_H-M   'P 1'
#
loop_
_entity.id
_entity.type
_entity.pdbx_description
1 polymer ?
#
loop_
_entity_poly.entity_id
_entity_poly.type
_entity_poly.pdbx_seq_one_letter_code
_entity_poly.pdbx_strand_id
1 'polypeptide(L)'
;MSEVEFRLTDPNGNYHTTATIDFYDQFGVATTLSGFTLSNGADWFSAQGTDGSLISKVVITTADNINDVRQVRVTPTALPLNEPLVPEPSTWAMLITGFGLVGAAMRRRRGQAAFA
;
A
#
# COMPACT_ATOMS: atom_id res chain seq x y z
N MET A 1 7.93 1.16 -5.78
CA MET A 1 8.99 0.97 -4.77
C MET A 1 8.29 0.69 -3.46
N SER A 2 8.70 -0.35 -2.73
CA SER A 2 8.15 -0.60 -1.40
C SER A 2 8.79 0.36 -0.42
N GLU A 3 8.06 0.83 0.57
CA GLU A 3 8.59 1.71 1.59
C GLU A 3 8.09 1.26 2.96
N VAL A 4 8.96 1.37 3.95
CA VAL A 4 8.59 1.26 5.36
C VAL A 4 9.07 2.51 6.06
N GLU A 5 8.20 3.11 6.86
CA GLU A 5 8.48 4.29 7.67
C GLU A 5 7.95 4.03 9.09
N PHE A 6 8.70 4.42 10.11
CA PHE A 6 8.28 4.32 11.50
C PHE A 6 9.02 5.33 12.37
N ARG A 7 8.51 5.48 13.59
CA ARG A 7 9.09 6.33 14.63
C ARG A 7 9.39 5.52 15.88
N LEU A 8 10.58 5.72 16.43
CA LEU A 8 10.93 5.21 17.76
C LEU A 8 10.75 6.31 18.80
N THR A 9 10.25 5.95 19.99
CA THR A 9 10.09 6.93 21.07
C THR A 9 10.39 6.31 22.43
N ASP A 10 11.06 7.10 23.27
CA ASP A 10 11.02 6.95 24.71
C ASP A 10 10.22 8.11 25.32
N PRO A 11 9.04 7.85 25.89
CA PRO A 11 8.25 8.89 26.54
C PRO A 11 8.88 9.40 27.85
N ASN A 12 9.90 8.73 28.38
CA ASN A 12 10.54 9.09 29.65
C ASN A 12 11.80 9.95 29.48
N GLY A 13 12.26 10.15 28.25
CA GLY A 13 13.42 10.98 27.95
C GLY A 13 14.75 10.50 28.53
N ASN A 14 14.86 9.20 28.80
CA ASN A 14 16.15 8.62 29.08
C ASN A 14 16.98 8.65 27.79
N TYR A 15 18.29 8.86 27.93
CA TYR A 15 19.19 8.73 26.78
C TYR A 15 19.21 7.26 26.39
N HIS A 16 18.59 6.92 25.26
CA HIS A 16 18.71 5.59 24.72
C HIS A 16 20.02 5.51 23.92
N THR A 17 20.86 4.56 24.32
CA THR A 17 22.12 4.22 23.67
C THR A 17 21.95 3.88 22.18
N THR A 18 23.06 3.68 21.48
CA THR A 18 23.10 3.43 20.03
C THR A 18 22.10 2.36 19.59
N ALA A 19 21.37 2.66 18.51
CA ALA A 19 20.46 1.74 17.86
C ALA A 19 20.98 1.34 16.47
N THR A 20 20.59 0.14 16.06
CA THR A 20 20.87 -0.42 14.74
C THR A 20 19.57 -0.95 14.15
N ILE A 21 19.30 -0.63 12.90
CA ILE A 21 18.12 -1.08 12.17
C ILE A 21 18.57 -1.86 10.93
N ASP A 22 18.10 -3.09 10.80
CA ASP A 22 18.30 -3.91 9.61
C ASP A 22 17.01 -4.00 8.81
N PHE A 23 17.09 -3.62 7.53
CA PHE A 23 16.03 -3.79 6.55
C PHE A 23 16.36 -4.99 5.68
N TYR A 24 15.57 -6.05 5.77
CA TYR A 24 15.74 -7.25 4.97
C TYR A 24 14.91 -7.17 3.69
N ASP A 25 15.49 -7.58 2.57
CA ASP A 25 14.77 -7.76 1.32
C ASP A 25 13.99 -9.09 1.26
N GLN A 26 13.25 -9.34 0.18
CA GLN A 26 12.52 -10.59 -0.07
C GLN A 26 13.40 -11.86 -0.15
N PHE A 27 14.72 -11.70 -0.29
CA PHE A 27 15.68 -12.79 -0.36
C PHE A 27 16.46 -12.98 0.96
N GLY A 28 16.16 -12.15 1.97
CA GLY A 28 16.79 -12.22 3.29
C GLY A 28 18.12 -11.47 3.39
N VAL A 29 18.47 -10.62 2.41
CA VAL A 29 19.65 -9.77 2.46
C VAL A 29 19.33 -8.51 3.26
N ALA A 30 20.18 -8.17 4.24
CA ALA A 30 19.99 -7.01 5.09
C ALA A 30 20.76 -5.78 4.59
N THR A 31 20.11 -4.62 4.67
CA THR A 31 20.75 -3.30 4.63
C THR A 31 20.68 -2.71 6.04
N THR A 32 21.84 -2.46 6.64
CA THR A 32 21.97 -2.03 8.04
C THR A 32 22.18 -0.53 8.13
N LEU A 33 21.34 0.14 8.91
CA LEU A 33 21.56 1.49 9.41
C LEU A 33 22.05 1.39 10.85
N SER A 34 23.29 1.83 11.12
CA SER A 34 23.92 1.72 12.45
C SER A 34 24.50 3.05 12.91
N GLY A 35 24.72 3.19 14.22
CA GLY A 35 25.53 4.28 14.78
C GLY A 35 24.76 5.57 15.05
N PHE A 36 23.43 5.50 15.14
CA PHE A 36 22.62 6.63 15.55
C PHE A 36 22.20 6.48 17.02
N THR A 37 22.17 7.60 17.73
CA THR A 37 21.64 7.70 19.09
C THR A 37 20.17 8.08 18.99
N LEU A 38 19.32 7.39 19.75
CA LEU A 38 17.91 7.73 19.82
C LEU A 38 17.73 8.98 20.69
N SER A 39 17.05 10.00 20.16
CA SER A 39 16.74 11.24 20.85
C SER A 39 15.47 11.10 21.70
N ASN A 40 15.22 12.08 22.59
CA ASN A 40 14.02 12.12 23.43
C ASN A 40 12.78 12.51 22.61
N GLY A 41 12.38 11.62 21.70
CA GLY A 41 10.97 11.49 21.35
C GLY A 41 10.60 11.66 19.89
N ALA A 42 11.48 11.72 18.89
CA ALA A 42 11.02 11.78 17.49
C ALA A 42 12.01 11.30 16.42
N ASP A 43 12.66 10.16 16.62
CA ASP A 43 13.56 9.62 15.58
C ASP A 43 12.75 8.90 14.51
N TRP A 44 12.76 9.46 13.30
CA TRP A 44 12.11 8.90 12.13
C TRP A 44 13.09 8.05 11.34
N PHE A 45 12.62 6.86 10.95
CA PHE A 45 13.38 5.94 10.13
C PHE A 45 12.53 5.52 8.94
N SER A 46 13.15 5.53 7.76
CA SER A 46 12.53 5.00 6.56
C SER A 46 13.54 4.23 5.72
N ALA A 47 13.00 3.29 4.97
CA ALA A 47 13.73 2.60 3.92
C ALA A 47 12.81 2.40 2.73
N GLN A 48 13.40 2.44 1.54
CA GLN A 48 12.71 2.21 0.28
C GLN A 48 13.44 1.13 -0.52
N GLY A 49 12.68 0.15 -1.01
CA GLY A 49 13.16 -0.85 -1.95
C GLY A 49 13.29 -0.24 -3.34
N THR A 50 14.46 -0.37 -3.96
CA THR A 50 14.73 0.05 -5.34
C THR A 50 14.49 -1.10 -6.32
N ASP A 51 14.27 -0.78 -7.59
CA ASP A 51 14.21 -1.75 -8.69
C ASP A 51 13.25 -2.94 -8.48
N GLY A 52 12.12 -2.69 -7.80
CA GLY A 52 11.10 -3.70 -7.52
C GLY A 52 11.41 -4.61 -6.33
N SER A 53 12.54 -4.41 -5.64
CA SER A 53 12.84 -5.06 -4.37
C SER A 53 11.79 -4.70 -3.31
N LEU A 54 11.42 -5.69 -2.50
CA LEU A 54 10.48 -5.57 -1.39
C LEU A 54 11.24 -5.55 -0.07
N ILE A 55 10.82 -4.71 0.86
CA ILE A 55 11.22 -4.80 2.27
C ILE A 55 10.35 -5.88 2.93
N SER A 56 10.98 -6.97 3.36
CA SER A 56 10.28 -8.14 3.93
C SER A 56 10.25 -8.12 5.47
N LYS A 57 11.27 -7.55 6.10
CA LYS A 57 11.42 -7.53 7.57
C LYS A 57 12.25 -6.34 8.01
N VAL A 58 11.87 -5.74 9.13
CA VAL A 58 12.64 -4.71 9.83
C VAL A 58 13.03 -5.27 11.20
N VAL A 59 14.32 -5.21 11.53
CA VAL A 59 14.83 -5.59 12.86
C VAL A 59 15.42 -4.36 13.50
N ILE A 60 14.97 -4.04 14.72
CA ILE A 60 15.50 -2.94 15.53
C ILE A 60 16.27 -3.57 16.68
N THR A 61 17.54 -3.21 16.80
CA THR A 61 18.42 -3.61 17.90
C THR A 61 18.85 -2.37 18.66
N THR A 62 18.58 -2.34 19.96
CA THR A 62 18.98 -1.26 20.86
C THR A 62 19.74 -1.86 22.03
N ALA A 63 20.74 -1.14 22.57
CA ALA A 63 21.44 -1.63 23.76
C ALA A 63 20.69 -1.31 25.08
N ASP A 64 19.67 -0.43 25.04
CA ASP A 64 18.73 -0.18 26.13
C ASP A 64 17.30 -0.49 25.68
N ASN A 65 16.37 -0.61 26.64
CA ASN A 65 14.95 -0.85 26.36
C ASN A 65 14.35 0.26 25.49
N ILE A 66 13.48 -0.04 24.53
CA ILE A 66 12.62 0.98 23.89
C ILE A 66 11.19 0.79 24.37
N ASN A 67 10.48 1.90 24.61
CA ASN A 67 9.13 1.83 25.18
C ASN A 67 8.04 1.64 24.10
N ASP A 68 8.24 2.19 22.90
CA ASP A 68 7.22 2.09 21.83
C ASP A 68 7.77 2.29 20.40
N VAL A 69 7.04 1.75 19.42
CA VAL A 69 7.19 1.99 17.98
C VAL A 69 5.89 2.59 17.45
N ARG A 70 5.96 3.81 16.90
CA ARG A 70 4.79 4.60 16.50
C ARG A 70 4.79 4.91 15.00
N GLN A 71 3.61 5.27 14.51
CA GLN A 71 3.40 5.79 13.15
C GLN A 71 3.99 4.89 12.06
N VAL A 72 3.84 3.57 12.24
CA VAL A 72 4.31 2.58 11.26
C VAL A 72 3.48 2.66 10.00
N ARG A 73 4.15 2.97 8.88
CA ARG A 73 3.58 2.96 7.55
C ARG A 73 4.33 1.96 6.69
N VAL A 74 3.58 1.15 5.97
CA VAL A 74 4.11 0.25 4.94
C VAL A 74 3.42 0.60 3.64
N THR A 75 4.20 1.10 2.69
CA THR A 75 3.73 1.38 1.34
C THR A 75 4.17 0.21 0.47
N PRO A 76 3.25 -0.59 -0.08
CA PRO A 76 3.65 -1.67 -0.97
C PRO A 76 4.27 -1.09 -2.24
N THR A 77 5.15 -1.87 -2.89
CA THR A 77 5.51 -1.59 -4.28
C THR A 77 4.21 -1.51 -5.06
N ALA A 78 3.97 -0.39 -5.75
CA ALA A 78 2.98 -0.32 -6.80
C ALA A 78 3.35 -1.36 -7.87
N LEU A 79 3.00 -2.61 -7.62
CA LEU A 79 2.71 -3.53 -8.70
C LEU A 79 1.59 -2.84 -9.46
N PRO A 80 1.64 -2.76 -10.81
CA PRO A 80 0.44 -2.44 -11.54
C PRO A 80 -0.60 -3.45 -11.05
N LEU A 81 -1.50 -2.98 -10.18
CA LEU A 81 -2.65 -3.76 -9.81
C LEU A 81 -3.33 -3.92 -11.16
N ASN A 82 -3.21 -5.12 -11.73
CA ASN A 82 -4.16 -5.62 -12.69
C ASN A 82 -5.47 -5.74 -11.91
N GLU A 83 -6.02 -4.58 -11.53
CA GLU A 83 -7.36 -4.46 -11.01
C GLU A 83 -8.20 -5.14 -12.09
N PRO A 84 -8.88 -6.24 -11.75
CA PRO A 84 -9.61 -6.98 -12.76
C PRO A 84 -10.51 -5.95 -13.43
N LEU A 85 -10.41 -5.84 -14.76
CA LEU A 85 -11.11 -4.88 -15.63
C LEU A 85 -12.63 -5.12 -15.64
N VAL A 86 -13.20 -5.48 -14.48
CA VAL A 86 -14.62 -5.59 -14.25
C VAL A 86 -15.14 -4.17 -14.34
N PRO A 87 -16.04 -3.88 -15.29
CA PRO A 87 -16.68 -2.59 -15.35
C PRO A 87 -17.32 -2.27 -14.00
N GLU A 88 -17.24 -1.02 -13.56
CA GLU A 88 -17.88 -0.60 -12.32
C GLU A 88 -19.39 -0.94 -12.34
N PRO A 89 -20.05 -1.14 -11.19
CA PRO A 89 -21.49 -1.40 -11.13
C PRO A 89 -22.33 -0.38 -11.92
N SER A 90 -21.88 0.88 -11.96
CA SER A 90 -22.46 1.96 -12.76
C SER A 90 -22.36 1.68 -14.27
N THR A 91 -21.23 1.13 -14.74
CA THR A 91 -21.00 0.77 -16.14
C THR A 91 -21.88 -0.41 -16.54
N TRP A 92 -22.06 -1.40 -15.66
CA TRP A 92 -23.03 -2.47 -15.90
C TRP A 92 -24.44 -1.93 -16.07
N ALA A 93 -24.86 -1.02 -15.19
CA ALA A 93 -26.16 -0.37 -15.29
C ALA A 93 -26.31 0.41 -16.61
N MET A 94 -25.27 1.15 -17.03
CA MET A 94 -25.28 1.88 -18.30
C MET A 94 -25.40 0.95 -19.52
N LEU A 95 -24.64 -0.15 -19.54
CA LEU A 95 -24.68 -1.13 -20.63
C LEU A 95 -26.05 -1.81 -20.72
N ILE A 96 -26.58 -2.27 -19.58
CA ILE A 96 -27.92 -2.89 -19.53
C ILE A 96 -28.98 -1.88 -19.99
N THR A 97 -28.90 -0.64 -19.54
CA THR A 97 -29.85 0.42 -19.94
C THR A 97 -29.75 0.72 -21.43
N GLY A 98 -28.53 0.92 -21.94
CA GLY A 98 -28.29 1.21 -23.36
C GLY A 98 -28.77 0.08 -24.28
N PHE A 99 -28.39 -1.16 -23.99
CA PHE A 99 -28.84 -2.32 -24.77
C PHE A 99 -30.34 -2.57 -24.63
N GLY A 100 -30.91 -2.33 -23.44
CA GLY A 100 -32.35 -2.39 -23.19
C GLY A 100 -33.13 -1.40 -24.07
N LEU A 101 -32.68 -0.15 -24.14
CA LEU A 101 -33.30 0.90 -24.97
C LEU A 101 -33.24 0.57 -26.46
N VAL A 102 -32.07 0.14 -26.96
CA VAL A 102 -31.89 -0.25 -28.36
C VAL A 102 -32.79 -1.43 -28.72
N GLY A 103 -32.82 -2.47 -27.88
CA GLY A 103 -33.70 -3.62 -28.05
C GLY A 103 -35.18 -3.26 -28.04
N ALA A 104 -35.61 -2.38 -27.12
CA ALA A 104 -36.98 -1.88 -27.04
C ALA A 104 -37.40 -1.11 -28.31
N ALA A 105 -36.51 -0.25 -28.83
CA ALA A 105 -36.75 0.51 -30.06
C ALA A 105 -36.96 -0.41 -31.28
N MET A 106 -36.15 -1.47 -31.41
CA MET A 106 -36.30 -2.46 -32.49
C MET A 106 -37.62 -3.23 -32.41
N ARG A 107 -38.06 -3.62 -31.21
CA ARG A 107 -39.33 -4.34 -31.02
C ARG A 107 -40.55 -3.47 -31.37
N ARG A 108 -40.53 -2.18 -31.03
CA ARG A 108 -41.61 -1.24 -31.37
C ARG A 108 -41.83 -1.10 -32.88
N ARG A 109 -40.76 -1.20 -33.69
CA ARG A 109 -40.87 -1.12 -35.17
C ARG A 109 -41.55 -2.35 -35.79
N ARG A 110 -41.41 -3.54 -35.20
CA ARG A 110 -42.02 -4.78 -35.72
C ARG A 110 -43.53 -4.85 -35.51
N GLY A 111 -44.06 -4.25 -34.44
CA GLY A 111 -45.51 -4.22 -34.19
C GLY A 111 -46.31 -3.28 -35.09
N GLN A 112 -45.65 -2.46 -35.92
CA GLN A 112 -46.26 -1.48 -36.83
C GLN A 112 -46.31 -1.98 -38.28
N ALA A 113 -45.85 -3.21 -38.57
CA ALA A 113 -46.13 -3.86 -39.86
C ALA A 113 -47.61 -4.26 -39.88
N ALA A 114 -48.46 -3.30 -40.26
CA ALA A 114 -49.87 -3.51 -40.54
C ALA A 114 -50.00 -4.60 -41.61
N PHE A 115 -50.90 -5.56 -41.36
CA PHE A 115 -51.42 -6.42 -42.41
C PHE A 115 -52.07 -5.52 -43.47
N ALA A 116 -51.57 -5.59 -44.71
CA ALA A 116 -52.17 -5.01 -45.90
C ALA A 116 -52.93 -6.12 -46.66
#